data_AF-A0A1C0V9Q6-F1
#
_entry.id   AF-A0A1C0V9Q6-F1
#
_cell.length_a   1.000
_cell.length_b   1.000
_cell.length_c   1.000
_cell.angle_alpha   90.00
_cell.angle_beta   90.00
_cell.angle_gamma   90.00
#
_symmetry.space_group_name_H-M   'P 1'
#
loop_
_entity.id
_entity.type
_entity.pdbx_description
1 polymer ?
#
loop_
_entity_poly.entity_id
_entity_poly.type
_entity_poly.pdbx_seq_one_letter_code
_entity_poly.pdbx_strand_id
1 'polypeptide(L)'
;MFWKENRIQFLAFIFGVGVLVAGKSIFFPPSKEQTHTFAFPEEVPLPQWQTSVATPIKSFTETQQNPDLLAKKHYRYVKNDLSLDVEMRYLQNFYYADIGAYIQRNLGIKSSTLVRQQEGVGYYGLGIDKQKAYLSSCINPRGGSTFTHAQFRENRISQDISLNRVILILLGQEALLDKRCLWVYLSIPLKNSSPEEAYQTLEKAWFSWYQWWQPRFPKP
;
A
#
# COMPACT_ATOMS: atom_id res chain seq x y z
N MET A 1 -51.33 -2.79 21.95
CA MET A 1 -51.64 -2.95 20.51
C MET A 1 -50.50 -2.48 19.61
N PHE A 2 -49.93 -1.29 19.84
CA PHE A 2 -48.82 -0.71 19.07
C PHE A 2 -47.61 -1.61 18.75
N TRP A 3 -47.22 -2.53 19.65
CA TRP A 3 -46.05 -3.40 19.41
C TRP A 3 -46.24 -4.41 18.26
N LYS A 4 -47.45 -4.95 18.09
CA LYS A 4 -47.72 -5.94 17.03
C LYS A 4 -47.72 -5.28 15.65
N GLU A 5 -48.28 -4.08 15.56
CA GLU A 5 -48.41 -3.33 14.31
C GLU A 5 -47.05 -2.78 13.85
N ASN A 6 -46.28 -2.20 14.78
CA ASN A 6 -44.91 -1.76 14.50
C ASN A 6 -43.99 -2.92 14.10
N ARG A 7 -44.18 -4.11 14.71
CA ARG A 7 -43.44 -5.32 14.35
C ARG A 7 -43.74 -5.78 12.93
N ILE A 8 -45.01 -5.81 12.52
CA ILE A 8 -45.41 -6.24 11.18
C ILE A 8 -44.87 -5.27 10.13
N GLN A 9 -44.97 -3.96 10.36
CA GLN A 9 -44.43 -2.94 9.46
C GLN A 9 -42.90 -3.07 9.30
N PHE A 10 -42.18 -3.27 10.40
CA PHE A 10 -40.73 -3.45 10.37
C PHE A 10 -40.31 -4.73 9.63
N LEU A 11 -41.03 -5.83 9.85
CA LEU A 11 -40.79 -7.09 9.14
C LEU A 11 -41.07 -6.97 7.64
N ALA A 12 -42.18 -6.32 7.27
CA ALA A 12 -42.52 -6.06 5.87
C ALA A 12 -41.47 -5.18 5.20
N PHE A 13 -40.96 -4.15 5.91
CA PHE A 13 -39.87 -3.31 5.43
C PHE A 13 -38.57 -4.10 5.20
N ILE A 14 -38.13 -4.89 6.18
CA ILE A 14 -36.92 -5.74 6.03
C ILE A 14 -37.09 -6.73 4.88
N PHE A 15 -38.25 -7.38 4.77
CA PHE A 15 -38.53 -8.32 3.70
C PHE A 15 -38.49 -7.63 2.33
N GLY A 16 -39.13 -6.48 2.19
CA GLY A 16 -39.10 -5.68 0.96
C GLY A 16 -37.69 -5.26 0.56
N VAL A 17 -36.88 -4.78 1.51
CA VAL A 17 -35.46 -4.45 1.28
C VAL A 17 -34.68 -5.70 0.85
N GLY A 18 -34.90 -6.84 1.51
CA GLY A 18 -34.26 -8.11 1.16
C GLY A 18 -34.58 -8.56 -0.26
N VAL A 19 -35.85 -8.50 -0.68
CA VAL A 19 -36.29 -8.83 -2.04
C VAL A 19 -35.66 -7.89 -3.07
N LEU A 20 -35.60 -6.58 -2.79
CA LEU A 20 -34.96 -5.61 -3.68
C LEU A 20 -33.46 -5.85 -3.85
N VAL A 21 -32.75 -6.16 -2.75
CA VAL A 21 -31.30 -6.46 -2.79
C VAL A 21 -31.04 -7.76 -3.55
N ALA A 22 -31.83 -8.81 -3.30
CA ALA A 22 -31.73 -10.07 -4.03
C ALA A 22 -32.02 -9.88 -5.53
N GLY A 23 -33.09 -9.14 -5.85
CA GLY A 23 -33.44 -8.77 -7.23
C GLY A 23 -32.28 -8.03 -7.91
N LYS A 24 -31.68 -7.03 -7.26
CA LYS A 24 -30.51 -6.33 -7.79
C LYS A 24 -29.35 -7.29 -8.08
N SER A 25 -29.01 -8.19 -7.16
CA SER A 25 -27.91 -9.14 -7.36
C SER A 25 -28.15 -10.12 -8.51
N ILE A 26 -29.40 -10.47 -8.80
CA ILE A 26 -29.76 -11.43 -9.86
C ILE A 26 -29.84 -10.72 -11.23
N PHE A 27 -30.51 -9.57 -11.28
CA PHE A 27 -30.75 -8.86 -12.55
C PHE A 27 -29.60 -7.91 -12.94
N PHE A 28 -28.80 -7.45 -11.98
CA PHE A 28 -27.64 -6.58 -12.19
C PHE A 28 -26.42 -7.19 -11.47
N PRO A 29 -25.91 -8.34 -11.96
CA PRO A 29 -24.71 -8.93 -11.38
C PRO A 29 -23.56 -7.91 -11.41
N PRO A 30 -22.70 -7.86 -10.38
CA PRO A 30 -21.54 -6.98 -10.39
C PRO A 30 -20.73 -7.27 -11.65
N SER A 31 -20.36 -6.22 -12.40
CA SER A 31 -19.52 -6.40 -13.59
C SER A 31 -18.28 -7.18 -13.18
N LYS A 32 -17.93 -8.23 -13.95
CA LYS A 32 -16.66 -8.96 -13.76
C LYS A 32 -15.56 -7.92 -13.57
N GLU A 33 -14.83 -8.00 -12.46
CA GLU A 33 -13.75 -7.06 -12.12
C GLU A 33 -12.96 -6.79 -13.39
N GLN A 34 -13.08 -5.57 -13.91
CA GLN A 34 -12.17 -5.12 -14.94
C GLN A 34 -10.80 -5.22 -14.28
N THR A 35 -9.95 -6.08 -14.84
CA THR A 35 -8.59 -6.24 -14.36
C THR A 35 -7.91 -4.91 -14.66
N HIS A 36 -7.97 -3.98 -13.70
CA HIS A 36 -7.37 -2.67 -13.84
C HIS A 36 -5.87 -2.90 -13.91
N THR A 37 -5.34 -2.93 -15.14
CA THR A 37 -3.90 -3.00 -15.37
C THR A 37 -3.32 -1.69 -14.85
N PHE A 38 -2.68 -1.75 -13.68
CA PHE A 38 -1.99 -0.61 -13.12
C PHE A 38 -0.58 -0.52 -13.70
N ALA A 39 -0.23 0.67 -14.21
CA ALA A 39 1.13 1.00 -14.60
C ALA A 39 1.70 2.07 -13.68
N PHE A 40 2.91 1.84 -13.19
CA PHE A 40 3.68 2.87 -12.50
C PHE A 40 4.07 3.99 -13.47
N PRO A 41 4.15 5.26 -13.01
CA PRO A 41 4.66 6.35 -13.83
C PRO A 41 6.11 6.07 -14.26
N GLU A 42 6.54 6.67 -15.36
CA GLU A 42 7.94 6.57 -15.79
C GLU A 42 8.88 7.29 -14.83
N GLU A 43 8.42 8.38 -14.22
CA GLU A 43 9.19 9.17 -13.29
C GLU A 43 8.32 9.62 -12.10
N VAL A 44 8.91 9.57 -10.91
CA VAL A 44 8.37 10.18 -9.70
C VAL A 44 9.32 11.32 -9.31
N PRO A 45 8.85 12.57 -9.21
CA PRO A 45 9.72 13.68 -8.87
C PRO A 45 10.21 13.53 -7.42
N LEU A 46 11.52 13.64 -7.23
CA LEU A 46 12.16 13.56 -5.92
C LEU A 46 13.08 14.78 -5.70
N PRO A 47 12.79 15.66 -4.72
CA PRO A 47 13.53 16.91 -4.56
C PRO A 47 15.04 16.69 -4.38
N GLN A 48 15.86 17.47 -5.10
CA GLN A 48 17.33 17.40 -5.08
C GLN A 48 17.95 16.12 -5.66
N TRP A 49 17.14 15.20 -6.19
CA TRP A 49 17.58 13.97 -6.81
C TRP A 49 17.37 14.05 -8.32
N GLN A 50 18.37 13.65 -9.09
CA GLN A 50 18.29 13.62 -10.55
C GLN A 50 18.00 12.19 -10.99
N THR A 51 16.99 12.02 -11.84
CA THR A 51 16.66 10.72 -12.42
C THR A 51 17.83 10.26 -13.29
N SER A 52 18.49 9.18 -12.88
CA SER A 52 19.49 8.53 -13.72
C SER A 52 18.72 7.70 -14.72
N VAL A 53 19.02 7.88 -16.03
CA VAL A 53 18.36 7.22 -17.17
C VAL A 53 17.86 5.86 -16.73
N ALA A 54 16.53 5.75 -16.57
CA ALA A 54 15.88 4.54 -16.13
C ALA A 54 16.26 3.48 -17.14
N THR A 55 17.29 2.69 -16.86
CA THR A 55 17.53 1.48 -17.63
C THR A 55 16.25 0.69 -17.39
N PRO A 56 15.46 0.36 -18.42
CA PRO A 56 14.38 -0.57 -18.23
C PRO A 56 15.07 -1.83 -17.72
N ILE A 57 15.03 -2.03 -16.40
CA ILE A 57 15.40 -3.30 -15.82
C ILE A 57 14.46 -4.23 -16.53
N LYS A 58 15.03 -5.10 -17.38
CA LYS A 58 14.33 -6.18 -18.08
C LYS A 58 13.22 -6.59 -17.14
N SER A 59 11.96 -6.34 -17.53
CA SER A 59 10.79 -6.71 -16.75
C SER A 59 11.13 -8.05 -16.14
N PHE A 60 11.32 -8.10 -14.81
CA PHE A 60 11.76 -9.34 -14.17
C PHE A 60 10.76 -10.35 -14.65
N THR A 61 11.24 -11.27 -15.49
CA THR A 61 10.42 -12.21 -16.23
C THR A 61 9.50 -12.89 -15.23
N GLU A 62 8.28 -13.13 -15.66
CA GLU A 62 7.18 -13.82 -14.98
C GLU A 62 7.63 -15.12 -14.31
N THR A 63 8.36 -15.03 -13.20
CA THR A 63 8.81 -16.18 -12.42
C THR A 63 8.67 -15.85 -10.95
N GLN A 64 7.44 -15.50 -10.60
CA GLN A 64 6.76 -15.88 -9.37
C GLN A 64 5.31 -15.50 -9.60
N GLN A 65 4.45 -16.50 -9.79
CA GLN A 65 2.99 -16.33 -9.74
C GLN A 65 2.63 -15.91 -8.31
N ASN A 66 2.92 -14.66 -7.97
CA ASN A 66 2.39 -14.04 -6.78
C ASN A 66 1.05 -13.43 -7.19
N PRO A 67 -0.09 -14.08 -6.90
CA PRO A 67 -1.41 -13.56 -7.28
C PRO A 67 -1.70 -12.19 -6.65
N ASP A 68 -0.94 -11.83 -5.61
CA ASP A 68 -1.05 -10.57 -4.90
C ASP A 68 -0.23 -9.46 -5.57
N LEU A 69 0.70 -9.74 -6.50
CA LEU A 69 1.51 -8.71 -7.16
C LEU A 69 0.82 -8.21 -8.43
N LEU A 70 0.32 -6.97 -8.40
CA LEU A 70 -0.33 -6.34 -9.55
C LEU A 70 0.67 -5.66 -10.49
N ALA A 71 1.68 -4.99 -9.94
CA ALA A 71 2.71 -4.30 -10.72
C ALA A 71 4.00 -4.13 -9.92
N LYS A 72 5.11 -3.90 -10.62
CA LYS A 72 6.42 -3.58 -10.03
C LYS A 72 7.13 -2.52 -10.89
N LYS A 73 7.86 -1.61 -10.25
CA LYS A 73 8.78 -0.67 -10.92
C LYS A 73 10.01 -0.46 -10.05
N HIS A 74 11.12 -0.14 -10.69
CA HIS A 74 12.34 0.26 -10.03
C HIS A 74 12.79 1.60 -10.59
N TYR A 75 13.10 2.55 -9.72
CA TYR A 75 13.61 3.87 -10.05
C TYR A 75 15.02 4.01 -9.52
N ARG A 76 15.87 4.75 -10.26
CA ARG A 76 17.22 5.08 -9.82
C ARG A 76 17.43 6.59 -9.89
N TYR A 77 17.91 7.13 -8.79
CA TYR A 77 18.23 8.54 -8.66
C TYR A 77 19.69 8.72 -8.27
N VAL A 78 20.26 9.87 -8.63
CA VAL A 78 21.62 10.26 -8.27
C VAL A 78 21.61 11.68 -7.68
N LYS A 79 22.40 11.87 -6.62
CA LYS A 79 22.66 13.16 -5.99
C LYS A 79 24.09 13.15 -5.46
N ASN A 80 24.96 14.04 -5.96
CA ASN A 80 26.36 14.15 -5.51
C ASN A 80 27.09 12.78 -5.45
N ASP A 81 27.06 12.00 -6.54
CA ASP A 81 27.64 10.65 -6.65
C ASP A 81 27.07 9.56 -5.71
N LEU A 82 26.04 9.90 -4.93
CA LEU A 82 25.24 8.95 -4.18
C LEU A 82 24.07 8.46 -5.04
N SER A 83 23.96 7.14 -5.19
CA SER A 83 22.85 6.49 -5.89
C SER A 83 21.76 6.07 -4.92
N LEU A 84 20.52 6.41 -5.21
CA LEU A 84 19.32 5.92 -4.53
C LEU A 84 18.54 4.99 -5.46
N ASP A 85 18.40 3.75 -5.02
CA ASP A 85 17.56 2.74 -5.66
C ASP A 85 16.20 2.70 -4.95
N VAL A 86 15.10 2.75 -5.70
CA VAL A 86 13.73 2.64 -5.18
C VAL A 86 13.02 1.50 -5.89
N GLU A 87 12.73 0.42 -5.17
CA GLU A 87 11.83 -0.63 -5.64
C GLU A 87 10.43 -0.37 -5.12
N MET A 88 9.44 -0.39 -6.02
CA MET A 88 8.03 -0.37 -5.67
C MET A 88 7.32 -1.60 -6.19
N ARG A 89 6.42 -2.15 -5.37
CA ARG A 89 5.48 -3.19 -5.77
C ARG A 89 4.08 -2.79 -5.34
N TYR A 90 3.14 -2.93 -6.27
CA TYR A 90 1.74 -2.77 -5.96
C TYR A 90 1.15 -4.14 -5.62
N LEU A 91 0.84 -4.33 -4.35
CA LEU A 91 0.30 -5.56 -3.81
C LEU A 91 -1.20 -5.40 -3.55
N GLN A 92 -1.98 -6.38 -3.97
CA GLN A 92 -3.40 -6.54 -3.66
C GLN A 92 -3.58 -7.72 -2.70
N ASN A 93 -4.72 -7.82 -2.00
CA ASN A 93 -5.02 -8.94 -1.11
C ASN A 93 -3.95 -9.23 -0.05
N PHE A 94 -3.25 -8.20 0.43
CA PHE A 94 -2.13 -8.37 1.36
C PHE A 94 -2.61 -8.50 2.81
N TYR A 95 -3.23 -9.64 3.14
CA TYR A 95 -3.88 -9.90 4.44
C TYR A 95 -2.92 -9.79 5.63
N TYR A 96 -1.71 -10.32 5.47
CA TYR A 96 -0.65 -10.35 6.48
C TYR A 96 0.48 -9.41 6.08
N ALA A 97 0.16 -8.11 6.00
CA ALA A 97 1.12 -7.09 5.62
C ALA A 97 2.16 -6.82 6.72
N ASP A 98 3.14 -7.72 6.81
CA ASP A 98 4.34 -7.55 7.60
C ASP A 98 5.52 -7.33 6.66
N ILE A 99 6.02 -6.10 6.63
CA ILE A 99 7.07 -5.70 5.70
C ILE A 99 8.41 -6.33 6.07
N GLY A 100 8.69 -6.52 7.36
CA GLY A 100 9.88 -7.26 7.80
C GLY A 100 9.90 -8.68 7.24
N ALA A 101 8.81 -9.42 7.43
CA ALA A 101 8.66 -10.77 6.88
C ALA A 101 8.60 -10.78 5.34
N TYR A 102 8.07 -9.73 4.71
CA TYR A 102 8.03 -9.60 3.25
C TYR A 102 9.43 -9.44 2.66
N ILE A 103 10.24 -8.52 3.20
CA ILE A 103 11.62 -8.29 2.78
C ILE A 103 12.44 -9.58 2.99
N GLN A 104 12.30 -10.24 4.14
CA GLN A 104 13.01 -11.48 4.39
C GLN A 104 12.70 -12.56 3.35
N ARG A 105 11.43 -12.75 2.99
CA ARG A 105 11.00 -13.75 2.00
C ARG A 105 11.39 -13.40 0.56
N ASN A 106 11.31 -12.13 0.20
CA ASN A 106 11.46 -11.68 -1.20
C ASN A 106 12.87 -11.21 -1.56
N LEU A 107 13.63 -10.71 -0.58
CA LEU A 107 14.97 -10.16 -0.77
C LEU A 107 16.04 -10.95 0.00
N GLY A 108 15.65 -11.87 0.88
CA GLY A 108 16.58 -12.69 1.66
C GLY A 108 17.30 -11.93 2.79
N ILE A 109 16.88 -10.71 3.09
CA ILE A 109 17.49 -9.86 4.12
C ILE A 109 17.02 -10.33 5.50
N LYS A 110 17.98 -10.67 6.37
CA LYS A 110 17.72 -11.17 7.73
C LYS A 110 18.16 -10.20 8.84
N SER A 111 18.66 -9.02 8.47
CA SER A 111 19.13 -8.00 9.42
C SER A 111 18.00 -7.52 10.33
N SER A 112 18.33 -7.19 11.58
CA SER A 112 17.41 -6.50 12.46
C SER A 112 17.01 -5.16 11.84
N THR A 113 15.72 -4.85 11.90
CA THR A 113 15.17 -3.61 11.35
C THR A 113 14.76 -2.70 12.51
N LEU A 114 15.25 -1.47 12.51
CA LEU A 114 14.81 -0.42 13.42
C LEU A 114 13.51 0.19 12.87
N VAL A 115 12.43 0.12 13.64
CA VAL A 115 11.15 0.72 13.25
C VAL A 115 11.07 2.14 13.80
N ARG A 116 10.78 3.10 12.94
CA ARG A 116 10.54 4.51 13.30
C ARG A 116 9.15 4.96 12.82
N GLN A 117 8.72 6.11 13.32
CA GLN A 117 7.46 6.76 12.96
C GLN A 117 7.70 8.23 12.69
N GLN A 118 6.99 8.77 11.70
CA GLN A 118 6.93 10.20 11.42
C GLN A 118 5.46 10.64 11.38
N GLU A 119 5.12 11.72 12.09
CA GLU A 119 3.76 12.27 12.08
C GLU A 119 3.36 12.71 10.66
N GLY A 120 2.11 12.44 10.28
CA GLY A 120 1.58 12.68 8.93
C GLY A 120 2.07 11.71 7.85
N VAL A 121 3.08 10.87 8.14
CA VAL A 121 3.62 9.87 7.22
C VAL A 121 3.26 8.45 7.67
N GLY A 122 3.52 8.11 8.93
CA GLY A 122 3.32 6.76 9.47
C GLY A 122 4.63 6.05 9.82
N TYR A 123 4.59 4.72 9.84
CA TYR A 123 5.69 3.86 10.24
C TYR A 123 6.54 3.40 9.05
N TYR A 124 7.82 3.17 9.30
CA TYR A 124 8.77 2.62 8.33
C TYR A 124 9.90 1.87 9.07
N GLY A 125 10.53 0.93 8.38
CA GLY A 125 11.66 0.16 8.90
C GLY A 125 12.97 0.57 8.24
N LEU A 126 14.03 0.67 9.03
CA LEU A 126 15.40 1.00 8.62
C LEU A 126 16.34 -0.16 8.93
N GLY A 127 17.29 -0.44 8.05
CA GLY A 127 18.30 -1.46 8.32
C GLY A 127 19.49 -1.39 7.38
N ILE A 128 20.42 -2.31 7.58
CA ILE A 128 21.61 -2.46 6.75
C ILE A 128 21.66 -3.88 6.20
N ASP A 129 21.85 -4.00 4.89
CA ASP A 129 22.16 -5.26 4.21
C ASP A 129 23.32 -5.04 3.24
N LYS A 130 24.35 -5.90 3.29
CA LYS A 130 25.47 -5.93 2.32
C LYS A 130 26.04 -4.55 1.96
N GLN A 131 26.40 -3.75 2.96
CA GLN A 131 26.96 -2.38 2.81
C GLN A 131 26.01 -1.34 2.20
N LYS A 132 24.70 -1.62 2.21
CA LYS A 132 23.64 -0.67 1.87
C LYS A 132 22.76 -0.41 3.09
N ALA A 133 22.45 0.85 3.32
CA ALA A 133 21.33 1.19 4.19
C ALA A 133 20.03 1.09 3.38
N TYR A 134 18.95 0.66 4.02
CA TYR A 134 17.63 0.60 3.41
C TYR A 134 16.55 1.18 4.32
N LEU A 135 15.48 1.67 3.67
CA LEU A 135 14.21 2.03 4.28
C LEU A 135 13.11 1.27 3.56
N SER A 136 12.18 0.67 4.29
CA SER A 136 11.03 0.04 3.65
C SER A 136 9.75 0.22 4.45
N SER A 137 8.63 0.32 3.72
CA SER A 137 7.30 0.44 4.31
C SER A 137 6.21 0.08 3.30
N CYS A 138 4.99 -0.07 3.80
CA CYS A 138 3.77 -0.13 3.02
C CYS A 138 3.09 1.23 3.04
N ILE A 139 2.89 1.86 1.88
CA ILE A 139 1.95 2.99 1.77
C ILE A 139 0.55 2.39 1.67
N ASN A 140 -0.36 2.84 2.53
CA ASN A 140 -1.73 2.38 2.57
C ASN A 140 -2.65 3.29 1.73
N PRO A 141 -3.74 2.75 1.16
CA PRO A 141 -4.74 3.55 0.44
C PRO A 141 -5.30 4.73 1.24
N ARG A 142 -5.39 4.57 2.56
CA ARG A 142 -5.85 5.56 3.52
C ARG A 142 -4.99 5.52 4.78
N GLY A 143 -4.93 6.63 5.51
CA GLY A 143 -4.12 6.78 6.70
C GLY A 143 -2.64 6.98 6.40
N GLY A 144 -1.79 6.35 7.22
CA GLY A 144 -0.34 6.44 7.13
C GLY A 144 0.31 5.21 6.52
N SER A 145 1.63 5.25 6.34
CA SER A 145 2.43 4.07 6.03
C SER A 145 2.57 3.14 7.23
N THR A 146 2.77 1.85 6.97
CA THR A 146 2.86 0.81 8.01
C THR A 146 3.97 -0.17 7.72
N PHE A 147 4.63 -0.68 8.77
CA PHE A 147 5.72 -1.63 8.65
C PHE A 147 5.35 -3.03 9.17
N THR A 148 4.63 -3.11 10.29
CA THR A 148 4.23 -4.39 10.92
C THR A 148 2.79 -4.77 10.60
N HIS A 149 2.45 -6.05 10.73
CA HIS A 149 1.07 -6.52 10.57
C HIS A 149 0.10 -5.82 11.54
N ALA A 150 0.53 -5.56 12.78
CA ALA A 150 -0.29 -4.89 13.79
C ALA A 150 -0.64 -3.45 13.34
N GLN A 151 0.35 -2.69 12.87
CA GLN A 151 0.17 -1.33 12.35
C GLN A 151 -0.76 -1.33 11.13
N PHE A 152 -0.57 -2.27 10.19
CA PHE A 152 -1.45 -2.39 9.02
C PHE A 152 -2.89 -2.71 9.39
N ARG A 153 -3.11 -3.61 10.35
CA ARG A 153 -4.45 -3.96 10.84
C ARG A 153 -5.13 -2.77 11.52
N GLU A 154 -4.40 -2.06 12.39
CA GLU A 154 -4.92 -0.89 13.08
C GLU A 154 -5.25 0.27 12.13
N ASN A 155 -4.38 0.54 11.16
CA ASN A 155 -4.64 1.53 10.10
C ASN A 155 -5.92 1.19 9.33
N ARG A 156 -6.11 -0.07 8.91
CA ARG A 156 -7.35 -0.46 8.21
C ARG A 156 -8.59 -0.30 9.07
N ILE A 157 -8.57 -0.76 10.32
CA ILE A 157 -9.75 -0.66 11.20
C ILE A 157 -10.14 0.82 11.41
N SER A 158 -9.16 1.67 11.68
CA SER A 158 -9.42 3.10 11.95
C SER A 158 -9.80 3.92 10.72
N GLN A 159 -9.25 3.59 9.54
CA GLN A 159 -9.41 4.39 8.33
C GLN A 159 -10.47 3.86 7.37
N ASP A 160 -10.69 2.55 7.33
CA ASP A 160 -11.63 1.95 6.39
C ASP A 160 -13.05 1.89 6.98
N ILE A 161 -13.20 1.66 8.28
CA ILE A 161 -14.50 1.56 8.94
C ILE A 161 -14.96 2.97 9.34
N SER A 162 -15.49 3.72 8.38
CA SER A 162 -16.06 5.05 8.60
C SER A 162 -17.51 5.15 8.12
N LEU A 163 -18.33 5.91 8.85
CA LEU A 163 -19.75 6.13 8.51
C LEU A 163 -19.94 6.69 7.09
N ASN A 164 -19.00 7.52 6.65
CA ASN A 164 -19.00 8.14 5.33
C ASN A 164 -18.89 7.13 4.19
N ARG A 165 -18.41 5.91 4.45
CA ARG A 165 -18.25 4.85 3.44
C ARG A 165 -19.35 3.79 3.49
N VAL A 166 -20.20 3.79 4.52
CA VAL A 166 -21.23 2.74 4.71
C VAL A 166 -22.13 2.63 3.50
N ILE A 167 -22.56 3.75 2.91
CA ILE A 167 -23.41 3.73 1.71
C ILE A 167 -22.67 3.09 0.53
N LEU A 168 -21.44 3.52 0.25
CA LEU A 168 -20.64 2.98 -0.86
C LEU A 168 -20.34 1.48 -0.69
N ILE A 169 -20.07 1.05 0.55
CA ILE A 169 -19.85 -0.35 0.91
C ILE A 169 -21.14 -1.16 0.70
N LEU A 170 -22.29 -0.68 1.19
CA LEU A 170 -23.59 -1.36 1.02
C LEU A 170 -24.02 -1.44 -0.45
N LEU A 171 -23.61 -0.46 -1.27
CA LEU A 171 -23.85 -0.46 -2.71
C LEU A 171 -22.87 -1.36 -3.48
N GLY A 172 -21.85 -1.91 -2.82
CA GLY A 172 -20.81 -2.75 -3.44
C GLY A 172 -19.79 -1.97 -4.28
N GLN A 173 -19.72 -0.65 -4.11
CA GLN A 173 -18.80 0.22 -4.86
C GLN A 173 -17.42 0.31 -4.21
N GLU A 174 -17.31 0.00 -2.93
CA GLU A 174 -16.04 -0.04 -2.21
C GLU A 174 -15.94 -1.28 -1.32
N ALA A 175 -14.73 -1.82 -1.20
CA ALA A 175 -14.45 -2.88 -0.24
C ALA A 175 -14.54 -2.34 1.20
N LEU A 176 -15.10 -3.16 2.10
CA LEU A 176 -15.15 -2.85 3.55
C LEU A 176 -13.76 -2.60 4.12
N LEU A 177 -12.80 -3.46 3.78
CA LEU A 177 -11.39 -3.33 4.17
C LEU A 177 -10.54 -3.33 2.91
N ASP A 178 -9.69 -2.33 2.77
CA ASP A 178 -8.76 -2.22 1.66
C ASP A 178 -7.45 -2.92 2.03
N LYS A 179 -7.09 -3.93 1.24
CA LYS A 179 -5.97 -4.85 1.51
C LYS A 179 -4.80 -4.54 0.59
N ARG A 180 -4.82 -3.40 -0.07
CA ARG A 180 -3.81 -3.00 -1.04
C ARG A 180 -2.66 -2.33 -0.33
N CYS A 181 -1.46 -2.51 -0.88
CA CYS A 181 -0.24 -1.98 -0.33
C CYS A 181 0.66 -1.55 -1.48
N LEU A 182 1.08 -0.29 -1.49
CA LEU A 182 2.24 0.11 -2.28
C LEU A 182 3.46 -0.15 -1.41
N TRP A 183 4.04 -1.33 -1.54
CA TRP A 183 5.29 -1.66 -0.87
C TRP A 183 6.42 -0.88 -1.53
N VAL A 184 7.24 -0.25 -0.71
CA VAL A 184 8.37 0.56 -1.14
C VAL A 184 9.62 0.11 -0.39
N TYR A 185 10.73 0.01 -1.12
CA TYR A 185 12.06 -0.28 -0.61
C TYR A 185 13.06 0.70 -1.22
N LEU A 186 13.58 1.62 -0.40
CA LEU A 186 14.64 2.57 -0.75
C LEU A 186 15.96 1.99 -0.27
N SER A 187 17.04 2.13 -1.05
CA SER A 187 18.37 1.81 -0.58
C SER A 187 19.45 2.74 -1.14
N ILE A 188 20.47 2.98 -0.33
CA ILE A 188 21.67 3.74 -0.71
C ILE A 188 22.92 2.98 -0.23
N PRO A 189 24.05 3.07 -0.95
CA PRO A 189 25.30 2.51 -0.49
C PRO A 189 25.87 3.34 0.66
N LEU A 190 26.48 2.70 1.66
CA LEU A 190 27.05 3.42 2.81
C LEU A 190 28.26 4.27 2.41
N LYS A 191 29.13 3.83 1.49
CA LYS A 191 30.30 4.61 0.95
C LYS A 191 31.02 5.48 2.02
N ASN A 192 31.34 4.90 3.18
CA ASN A 192 32.00 5.54 4.34
C ASN A 192 31.14 6.46 5.22
N SER A 193 29.83 6.57 4.97
CA SER A 193 28.89 7.22 5.89
C SER A 193 28.56 6.31 7.06
N SER A 194 28.20 6.91 8.20
CA SER A 194 27.59 6.16 9.29
C SER A 194 26.19 5.66 8.90
N PRO A 195 25.70 4.59 9.55
CA PRO A 195 24.32 4.12 9.41
C PRO A 195 23.28 5.24 9.60
N GLU A 196 23.48 6.09 10.60
CA GLU A 196 22.49 7.12 10.96
C GLU A 196 22.42 8.24 9.90
N GLU A 197 23.56 8.68 9.36
CA GLU A 197 23.58 9.65 8.25
C GLU A 197 22.90 9.10 6.99
N ALA A 198 23.09 7.80 6.74
CA ALA A 198 22.42 7.11 5.65
C ALA A 198 20.90 7.02 5.88
N TYR A 199 20.46 6.72 7.11
CA TYR A 199 19.05 6.71 7.49
C TYR A 199 18.40 8.08 7.32
N GLN A 200 19.03 9.16 7.76
CA GLN A 200 18.52 10.52 7.57
C GLN A 200 18.37 10.88 6.08
N THR A 201 19.28 10.39 5.23
CA THR A 201 19.19 10.57 3.78
C THR A 201 17.99 9.81 3.20
N LEU A 202 17.79 8.56 3.63
CA LEU A 202 16.66 7.73 3.22
C LEU A 202 15.32 8.29 3.70
N GLU A 203 15.25 8.78 4.95
CA GLU A 203 14.05 9.39 5.54
C GLU A 203 13.62 10.65 4.75
N LYS A 204 14.55 11.54 4.40
CA LYS A 204 14.25 12.72 3.57
C LYS A 204 13.67 12.33 2.20
N ALA A 205 14.25 11.32 1.57
CA ALA A 205 13.73 10.80 0.30
C ALA A 205 12.36 10.15 0.50
N TRP A 206 12.19 9.35 1.55
CA TRP A 206 10.95 8.66 1.90
C TRP A 206 9.79 9.61 2.17
N PHE A 207 10.00 10.69 2.92
CA PHE A 207 8.92 11.63 3.23
C PHE A 207 8.42 12.33 1.96
N SER A 208 9.33 12.72 1.08
CA SER A 208 8.98 13.29 -0.23
C SER A 208 8.26 12.26 -1.11
N TRP A 209 8.75 11.01 -1.12
CA TRP A 209 8.15 9.90 -1.87
C TRP A 209 6.72 9.61 -1.41
N TYR A 210 6.52 9.52 -0.10
CA TYR A 210 5.22 9.29 0.53
C TYR A 210 4.25 10.42 0.22
N GLN A 211 4.67 11.68 0.37
CA GLN A 211 3.82 12.84 0.07
C GLN A 211 3.36 12.87 -1.39
N TRP A 212 4.18 12.37 -2.32
CA TRP A 212 3.80 12.26 -3.72
C TRP A 212 2.77 11.15 -3.95
N TRP A 213 3.02 9.97 -3.37
CA TRP A 213 2.24 8.74 -3.59
C TRP A 213 0.93 8.69 -2.83
N GLN A 214 0.86 9.18 -1.60
CA GLN A 214 -0.35 9.07 -0.76
C GLN A 214 -1.61 9.65 -1.43
N PRO A 215 -1.60 10.89 -1.97
CA PRO A 215 -2.78 11.42 -2.69
C PRO A 215 -2.98 10.79 -4.08
N ARG A 216 -1.98 10.05 -4.59
CA ARG A 216 -1.97 9.38 -5.90
C ARG A 216 -2.10 7.87 -5.76
N PHE A 217 -2.56 7.39 -4.61
CA PHE A 217 -2.76 5.96 -4.42
C PHE A 217 -3.73 5.44 -5.49
N PRO A 218 -3.42 4.32 -6.17
CA PRO A 218 -4.25 3.84 -7.28
C PRO A 218 -5.70 3.65 -6.85
N LYS A 219 -6.63 4.20 -7.61
CA LYS A 219 -8.06 3.99 -7.38
C LYS A 219 -8.44 2.55 -7.74
N PRO A 220 -9.43 1.96 -7.03
CA PRO A 220 -9.99 0.67 -7.42
C PRO A 220 -10.60 0.72 -8.82
#